data_AF-A0A951JAW7-F1
#
_entry.id   AF-A0A951JAW7-F1
#
_cell.length_a   1.000
_cell.length_b   1.000
_cell.length_c   1.000
_cell.angle_alpha   90.00
_cell.angle_beta   90.00
_cell.angle_gamma   90.00
#
_symmetry.space_group_name_H-M   'P 1'
#
loop_
_entity.id
_entity.type
_entity.pdbx_description
1 polymer ?
#
loop_
_entity_poly.entity_id
_entity_poly.type
_entity_poly.pdbx_seq_one_letter_code
_entity_poly.pdbx_strand_id
1 'polypeptide(L)' 'MSMKEEAIRLVEQLPEEFSWDDLMYGIYVRKAVEAGMQDSKAGRTIPVEELRTRFGLEP' A
#
# COMPACT_ATOMS: atom_id res chain seq x y z
N MET A 1 -14.85 -2.33 12.02
CA MET A 1 -14.13 -3.61 12.08
C MET A 1 -12.92 -3.42 12.96
N SER A 2 -12.60 -4.42 13.76
CA SER A 2 -11.34 -4.48 14.50
C SER A 2 -10.20 -4.93 13.60
N MET A 3 -8.97 -4.59 13.97
CA MET A 3 -7.76 -5.07 13.28
C MET A 3 -7.74 -6.60 13.16
N LYS A 4 -8.28 -7.30 14.15
CA LYS A 4 -8.37 -8.78 14.15
C LYS A 4 -9.30 -9.29 13.06
N GLU A 5 -10.47 -8.67 12.90
CA GLU A 5 -11.44 -9.06 11.86
C GLU A 5 -10.89 -8.82 10.46
N GLU A 6 -10.15 -7.73 10.27
CA GLU A 6 -9.53 -7.39 9.00
C GLU A 6 -8.40 -8.37 8.63
N ALA A 7 -7.58 -8.75 9.61
CA ALA A 7 -6.53 -9.76 9.42
C ALA A 7 -7.11 -11.12 9.05
N ILE A 8 -8.21 -11.54 9.70
CA ILE A 8 -8.89 -12.81 9.37
C ILE A 8 -9.39 -12.78 7.93
N ARG A 9 -10.11 -11.71 7.53
CA ARG A 9 -10.60 -11.58 6.14
C ARG A 9 -9.49 -11.59 5.10
N LEU A 10 -8.34 -10.99 5.42
CA LEU A 10 -7.19 -10.99 4.53
C LEU A 10 -6.67 -12.42 4.32
N VAL A 11 -6.50 -13.17 5.41
CA VAL A 11 -6.01 -14.56 5.36
C VAL A 11 -7.02 -15.49 4.67
N GLU A 12 -8.33 -15.31 4.89
CA GLU A 12 -9.39 -16.10 4.26
C GLU A 12 -9.44 -15.95 2.72
N GLN A 13 -8.88 -14.87 2.17
CA GLN A 13 -8.83 -14.61 0.74
C GLN A 13 -7.54 -15.08 0.08
N LEU A 14 -6.57 -15.58 0.85
CA LEU A 14 -5.29 -16.01 0.30
C LEU A 14 -5.41 -17.37 -0.40
N PRO A 15 -4.75 -17.54 -1.56
CA PRO A 15 -4.57 -18.85 -2.17
C PRO A 15 -3.79 -19.81 -1.26
N GLU A 16 -4.04 -21.12 -1.35
CA GLU A 16 -3.34 -22.12 -0.53
C GLU A 16 -1.84 -22.18 -0.82
N GLU A 17 -1.44 -21.80 -2.03
CA GLU A 17 -0.04 -21.73 -2.46
C GLU A 17 0.73 -20.52 -1.90
N PHE A 18 0.07 -19.56 -1.25
CA PHE A 18 0.74 -18.38 -0.71
C PHE A 18 1.69 -18.74 0.43
N SER A 19 2.91 -18.24 0.32
CA SER A 19 3.91 -18.37 1.37
C SER A 19 3.74 -17.30 2.46
N TRP A 20 4.49 -17.46 3.55
CA TRP A 20 4.60 -16.42 4.58
C TRP A 20 5.16 -15.10 4.03
N ASP A 21 6.04 -15.16 3.02
CA ASP A 21 6.62 -13.97 2.39
C ASP A 21 5.57 -13.22 1.57
N ASP A 22 4.67 -13.94 0.89
CA ASP A 22 3.57 -13.34 0.12
C ASP A 22 2.55 -12.66 1.03
N LEU A 23 2.22 -13.27 2.17
CA LEU A 23 1.37 -12.65 3.20
C LEU A 23 2.00 -11.36 3.73
N MET A 24 3.29 -11.40 4.08
CA MET A 24 4.02 -10.23 4.58
C MET A 24 4.07 -9.11 3.55
N TYR A 25 4.31 -9.45 2.28
CA TYR A 25 4.26 -8.51 1.17
C TYR A 25 2.88 -7.88 1.02
N GLY A 26 1.80 -8.67 1.06
CA GLY A 26 0.43 -8.17 1.01
C GLY A 26 0.11 -7.17 2.13
N ILE A 27 0.54 -7.46 3.36
CA ILE A 27 0.41 -6.54 4.50
C ILE A 27 1.17 -5.24 4.25
N TYR A 28 2.40 -5.31 3.74
CA TYR A 28 3.21 -4.13 3.44
C TYR A 28 2.55 -3.26 2.36
N VAL A 29 2.11 -3.86 1.25
CA VAL A 29 1.42 -3.15 0.17
C VAL A 29 0.17 -2.46 0.69
N ARG A 30 -0.65 -3.17 1.48
CA ARG A 30 -1.86 -2.59 2.06
C ARG A 30 -1.54 -1.37 2.93
N LYS A 31 -0.55 -1.47 3.82
CA LYS A 31 -0.11 -0.36 4.67
C LYS A 31 0.38 0.84 3.83
N ALA A 32 1.14 0.59 2.77
CA ALA A 32 1.63 1.64 1.88
C ALA A 32 0.48 2.36 1.15
N VAL A 33 -0.53 1.61 0.67
CA VAL A 33 -1.73 2.18 0.03
C VAL A 33 -2.55 3.01 1.02
N GLU A 34 -2.78 2.51 2.22
CA GLU A 34 -3.53 3.23 3.25
C GLU A 34 -2.83 4.54 3.65
N ALA A 35 -1.51 4.51 3.83
CA ALA A 35 -0.71 5.70 4.10
C ALA A 35 -0.78 6.71 2.94
N GLY A 36 -0.59 6.25 1.69
CA GLY A 36 -0.69 7.11 0.50
C GLY A 36 -2.08 7.74 0.33
N MET A 37 -3.14 7.00 0.64
CA MET A 37 -4.50 7.53 0.62
C MET A 37 -4.74 8.58 1.71
N GLN A 38 -4.14 8.42 2.90
CA GLN A 38 -4.17 9.44 3.95
C GLN A 38 -3.40 10.70 3.55
N ASP A 39 -2.21 10.54 2.96
CA ASP A 39 -1.39 11.65 2.46
C ASP A 39 -2.13 12.44 1.37
N SER A 40 -2.76 11.73 0.43
CA SER A 40 -3.57 12.35 -0.62
C SER A 40 -4.74 13.15 -0.03
N LYS A 41 -5.50 12.57 0.91
CA LYS A 41 -6.61 13.28 1.58
C LYS A 41 -6.15 14.51 2.37
N ALA A 42 -4.94 14.46 2.93
CA ALA A 42 -4.35 15.56 3.68
C ALA A 42 -3.63 16.59 2.79
N GLY A 43 -3.61 16.42 1.47
CA GLY A 43 -2.90 17.30 0.55
C GLY A 43 -1.38 17.21 0.64
N ARG A 44 -0.83 16.13 1.22
CA ARG A 44 0.61 15.85 1.29
C ARG A 44 1.10 15.20 -0.01
N THR A 45 0.84 15.85 -1.13
CA THR A 45 1.24 15.41 -2.47
C THR A 45 2.15 16.44 -3.12
N ILE A 46 2.83 16.05 -4.19
CA ILE A 46 3.63 16.94 -5.03
C ILE A 46 3.11 16.89 -6.48
N PRO A 47 3.33 17.93 -7.29
CA PRO A 47 3.06 17.88 -8.73
C PRO A 47 3.82 16.76 -9.43
N VAL A 48 3.26 16.24 -10.52
CA VAL A 48 3.85 15.11 -11.26
C VAL A 48 5.18 15.49 -11.91
N GLU A 49 5.31 16.74 -12.34
CA GLU A 49 6.51 17.31 -12.96
C GLU A 49 7.66 17.35 -11.94
N GLU A 50 7.36 17.71 -10.69
CA GLU A 50 8.33 17.71 -9.58
C GLU A 50 8.76 16.27 -9.24
N LEU A 51 7.80 15.34 -9.19
CA LEU A 51 8.08 13.93 -8.95
C LEU A 51 9.03 13.37 -10.01
N ARG A 52 8.72 13.57 -11.29
CA ARG A 52 9.52 13.05 -12.41
C ARG A 52 10.94 13.61 -12.39
N THR A 53 11.09 14.92 -12.14
CA THR A 53 12.40 15.56 -11.96
C THR A 53 13.22 14.92 -10.83
N ARG A 54 12.61 14.64 -9.67
CA ARG A 54 13.30 13.99 -8.53
C ARG A 54 13.82 12.58 -8.85
N PHE A 55 13.16 11.88 -9.76
CA PHE A 55 13.56 10.55 -10.22
C PHE A 55 14.44 10.58 -11.49
N GLY A 56 14.89 11.75 -11.93
CA GLY A 56 15.73 11.90 -13.13
C GLY A 56 14.98 11.58 -14.44
N LEU A 57 13.66 11.73 -14.43
CA LEU A 57 12.79 11.54 -15.59
C LEU A 57 12.44 12.92 -16.19
N GLU A 58 12.23 12.96 -17.50
CA GLU A 58 11.68 14.16 -18.17
C GLU A 58 10.36 14.60 -17.51
N PRO A 59 10.12 15.91 -17.31
CA PRO A 59 8.93 16.44 -16.63
C PRO A 59 7.59 15.88 -17.15
#